data_AF-X1UP76-F1
#
_entry.id   AF-X1UP76-F1
#
_cell.length_a   1.000
_cell.length_b   1.000
_cell.length_c   1.000
_cell.angle_alpha   90.00
_cell.angle_beta   90.00
_cell.angle_gamma   90.00
#
_symmetry.space_group_name_H-M   'P 1'
#
loop_
_entity.id
_entity.type
_entity.pdbx_description
1 polymer ?
#
loop_
_entity_poly.entity_id
_entity_poly.type
_entity_poly.pdbx_seq_one_letter_code
_entity_poly.pdbx_strand_id
1 'polypeptide(L)' 'GIPLTMAGEAIVYPAVPWSKRLFSLKTRSFPKGAVPRHLLGFLFKKGGDPATCAKETEDKRGAARVVSMNACISRLRKKG' A
#
# COMPACT_ATOMS: atom_id res chain seq x y z
N GLY A 1 -11.39 -9.89 8.03
CA GLY A 1 -11.99 -8.81 8.84
C GLY A 1 -11.11 -8.59 10.05
N ILE A 2 -11.32 -7.50 10.80
CA ILE A 2 -10.69 -7.36 12.12
C ILE A 2 -11.69 -7.91 13.15
N PRO A 3 -11.27 -8.78 14.09
CA PRO A 3 -12.13 -9.22 15.19
C PRO A 3 -12.70 -8.03 15.96
N LEU A 4 -13.94 -8.11 16.44
CA LEU A 4 -14.59 -7.03 17.17
C LEU A 4 -13.76 -6.56 18.38
N THR A 5 -13.07 -7.49 19.02
CA THR A 5 -12.15 -7.23 20.14
C THR A 5 -10.94 -6.36 19.79
N MET A 6 -10.58 -6.27 18.50
CA MET A 6 -9.47 -5.45 17.99
C MET A 6 -9.95 -4.19 17.27
N ALA A 7 -11.26 -3.90 17.29
CA ALA A 7 -11.82 -2.74 16.59
C ALA A 7 -11.31 -1.40 17.16
N GLY A 8 -11.06 -1.33 18.47
CA GLY A 8 -10.53 -0.12 19.12
C GLY A 8 -9.08 0.21 18.76
N GLU A 9 -8.31 -0.78 18.29
CA GLU A 9 -6.92 -0.62 17.86
C GLU A 9 -6.78 -0.53 16.32
N ALA A 10 -7.90 -0.66 15.61
CA ALA A 10 -7.91 -0.65 14.16
C ALA A 10 -7.65 0.76 13.63
N ILE A 11 -6.66 0.87 12.73
CA ILE A 11 -6.35 2.11 12.05
C ILE A 11 -6.98 2.07 10.66
N VAL A 12 -7.67 3.15 10.31
CA VAL A 12 -8.34 3.32 9.01
C VAL A 12 -7.45 4.11 8.07
N TYR A 13 -7.20 3.56 6.89
CA TYR A 13 -6.47 4.21 5.81
C TYR A 13 -7.32 4.25 4.54
N PRO A 14 -7.11 5.23 3.64
CA PRO A 14 -7.59 5.12 2.27
C PRO A 14 -7.12 3.79 1.69
N ALA A 15 -8.02 3.09 1.01
CA ALA A 15 -7.64 1.85 0.37
C ALA A 15 -6.71 2.10 -0.83
N VAL A 16 -5.94 1.08 -1.17
CA VAL A 16 -5.13 1.07 -2.39
C VAL A 16 -6.04 1.14 -3.63
N PRO A 17 -5.58 1.73 -4.76
CA PRO A 17 -6.44 1.99 -5.92
C PRO A 17 -7.11 0.76 -6.57
N TRP A 18 -6.58 -0.44 -6.34
CA TRP A 18 -7.13 -1.69 -6.86
C TRP A 18 -8.03 -2.42 -5.85
N SER A 19 -8.25 -1.84 -4.66
CA SER A 19 -9.20 -2.36 -3.68
C SER A 19 -10.63 -2.08 -4.14
N LYS A 20 -11.52 -3.07 -4.01
CA LYS A 20 -12.97 -2.86 -4.17
C LYS A 20 -13.60 -2.05 -3.02
N ARG A 21 -12.87 -1.88 -1.91
CA ARG A 21 -13.29 -1.13 -0.72
C ARG A 21 -12.66 0.25 -0.71
N LEU A 22 -13.38 1.26 -0.23
CA LEU A 22 -12.89 2.64 -0.08
C LEU A 22 -11.84 2.80 1.03
N PHE A 23 -11.94 1.98 2.08
CA PHE A 23 -11.06 2.05 3.25
C PHE A 23 -10.40 0.70 3.55
N SER A 24 -9.16 0.76 4.02
CA SER A 24 -8.40 -0.38 4.53
C SER A 24 -8.29 -0.25 6.05
N LEU A 25 -8.74 -1.29 6.73
CA LEU A 25 -8.62 -1.46 8.17
C LEU A 25 -7.37 -2.29 8.46
N LYS A 26 -6.47 -1.78 9.31
CA LYS A 26 -5.24 -2.46 9.72
C LYS A 26 -5.11 -2.45 11.24
N THR A 27 -4.77 -3.59 11.84
CA THR A 27 -4.48 -3.71 13.28
C THR A 27 -3.05 -3.29 13.63
N ARG A 28 -2.14 -3.26 12.64
CA ARG A 28 -0.74 -2.86 12.83
C ARG A 28 -0.33 -1.89 11.74
N SER A 29 0.21 -0.75 12.17
CA SER A 29 0.80 0.25 11.29
C SER A 29 1.83 1.06 12.07
N PHE A 30 2.72 1.74 11.36
CA PHE A 30 3.55 2.76 11.99
C PHE A 30 2.64 3.90 12.49
N PRO A 31 2.91 4.49 13.66
CA PRO A 31 2.27 5.73 14.06
C PRO A 31 2.41 6.80 12.95
N LYS A 32 1.46 7.72 12.88
CA LYS A 32 1.50 8.81 11.90
C LYS A 32 2.81 9.59 12.06
N GLY A 33 3.61 9.67 10.99
CA GLY A 33 4.92 10.32 10.99
C GLY A 33 6.09 9.46 11.50
N ALA A 34 5.85 8.26 12.03
CA ALA A 34 6.87 7.36 12.55
C ALA A 34 7.30 6.27 11.54
N VAL A 35 7.05 6.49 10.24
CA VAL A 35 7.52 5.57 9.20
C VAL A 35 9.05 5.72 9.06
N PRO A 36 9.83 4.63 9.20
CA PRO A 36 11.28 4.66 9.03
C PRO A 36 11.69 5.30 7.69
N ARG A 37 12.78 6.08 7.68
CA ARG A 37 13.22 6.84 6.50
C ARG A 37 13.35 5.98 5.23
N HIS A 38 13.92 4.78 5.37
CA HIS A 38 14.09 3.84 4.25
C HIS A 38 12.76 3.27 3.71
N LEU A 39 11.65 3.41 4.45
CA LEU A 39 10.31 3.00 4.01
C LEU A 39 9.48 4.15 3.42
N LEU A 40 9.94 5.39 3.53
CA LEU A 40 9.19 6.57 3.07
C LEU A 40 8.94 6.56 1.55
N GLY A 41 9.84 5.97 0.76
CA GLY A 41 9.69 5.79 -0.69
C GLY A 41 8.59 4.80 -1.05
N PHE A 42 8.31 3.83 -0.18
CA PHE A 42 7.30 2.80 -0.36
C PHE A 42 5.91 3.19 0.18
N LEU A 43 5.75 4.45 0.60
CA LEU A 43 4.43 4.98 0.97
C LEU A 43 3.64 5.36 -0.28
N PHE A 44 2.32 5.15 -0.23
CA PHE A 44 1.40 5.56 -1.29
C PHE A 44 1.17 7.08 -1.24
N LYS A 45 2.20 7.85 -1.59
CA LYS A 45 2.20 9.33 -1.64
C LYS A 45 2.59 9.82 -3.03
N LYS A 46 2.34 11.10 -3.31
CA LYS A 46 2.81 11.74 -4.54
C LYS A 46 4.33 11.59 -4.65
N GLY A 47 4.81 10.95 -5.72
CA GLY A 47 6.23 10.69 -5.96
C GLY A 47 6.82 9.47 -5.24
N GLY A 48 6.02 8.66 -4.54
CA GLY A 48 6.47 7.37 -4.01
C GLY A 48 6.45 6.25 -5.06
N ASP A 49 7.27 5.22 -4.87
CA ASP A 49 7.37 4.04 -5.74
C ASP A 49 6.01 3.39 -6.04
N PRO A 50 5.09 3.22 -5.06
CA PRO A 50 3.78 2.65 -5.34
C PRO A 50 2.93 3.49 -6.28
N ALA A 51 3.08 4.82 -6.28
CA ALA A 51 2.33 5.70 -7.18
C ALA A 51 2.82 5.54 -8.63
N THR A 52 4.13 5.38 -8.83
CA THR A 52 4.73 5.07 -10.14
C THR A 52 4.26 3.70 -10.63
N CYS A 53 4.40 2.67 -9.78
CA CYS A 53 3.95 1.32 -10.13
C CYS A 53 2.44 1.22 -10.37
N ALA A 54 1.63 2.04 -9.68
CA ALA A 54 0.18 2.06 -9.88
C ALA A 54 -0.21 2.58 -11.27
N LYS A 55 0.56 3.53 -11.82
CA LYS A 55 0.42 4.00 -13.21
C LYS A 55 0.87 2.93 -14.21
N GLU A 56 2.01 2.27 -13.98
CA GLU A 56 2.52 1.18 -14.84
C GLU A 56 1.59 -0.04 -14.93
N THR A 57 0.58 -0.14 -14.07
CA THR A 57 -0.31 -1.30 -13.96
C THR A 57 -1.78 -0.92 -14.03
N GLU A 58 -2.10 0.27 -14.55
CA GLU A 58 -3.47 0.77 -14.62
C GLU A 58 -4.37 -0.04 -15.55
N ASP A 59 -3.79 -0.63 -16.59
CA ASP A 59 -4.41 -1.51 -17.58
C ASP A 59 -4.77 -2.90 -17.02
N LYS A 60 -4.14 -3.29 -15.90
CA LYS A 60 -4.31 -4.62 -15.30
C LYS A 60 -5.44 -4.63 -14.27
N ARG A 61 -5.99 -5.82 -14.00
CA ARG A 61 -7.06 -6.02 -13.01
C ARG A 61 -6.80 -7.26 -12.13
N GLY A 62 -7.49 -7.31 -10.99
CA GLY A 62 -7.47 -8.46 -10.09
C GLY A 62 -6.07 -8.88 -9.63
N ALA A 63 -5.82 -10.20 -9.61
CA ALA A 63 -4.54 -10.76 -9.20
C ALA A 63 -3.37 -10.32 -10.09
N ALA A 64 -3.60 -10.16 -11.41
CA ALA A 64 -2.56 -9.74 -12.35
C ALA A 64 -2.00 -8.35 -12.03
N ARG A 65 -2.86 -7.43 -11.57
CA ARG A 65 -2.43 -6.11 -11.12
C ARG A 65 -1.60 -6.19 -9.84
N VAL A 66 -2.02 -7.01 -8.87
CA VAL A 66 -1.28 -7.21 -7.61
C VAL A 66 0.11 -7.78 -7.87
N VAL A 67 0.21 -8.81 -8.71
CA VAL A 67 1.50 -9.43 -9.08
C VAL A 67 2.39 -8.41 -9.79
N SER A 68 1.84 -7.65 -10.75
CA SER A 68 2.61 -6.65 -11.49
C SER A 68 3.07 -5.47 -10.61
N MET A 69 2.23 -5.02 -9.68
CA MET A 69 2.60 -4.02 -8.67
C MET A 69 3.78 -4.50 -7.82
N ASN A 70 3.71 -5.73 -7.30
CA ASN A 70 4.77 -6.31 -6.48
C ASN A 70 6.07 -6.47 -7.26
N ALA A 71 6.00 -6.89 -8.53
CA ALA A 71 7.16 -6.97 -9.40
C ALA A 71 7.81 -5.60 -9.64
N CYS A 72 7.01 -4.56 -9.91
CA CYS A 72 7.50 -3.19 -10.08
C CYS A 72 8.18 -2.66 -8.80
N ILE A 73 7.53 -2.79 -7.63
CA ILE A 73 8.11 -2.36 -6.35
C ILE A 73 9.42 -3.13 -6.06
N SER A 74 9.44 -4.43 -6.32
CA SER A 74 10.65 -5.25 -6.10
C SER A 74 11.82 -4.82 -7.00
N ARG A 75 11.52 -4.38 -8.24
CA ARG A 75 12.52 -3.82 -9.16
C ARG A 75 13.05 -2.48 -8.65
N LEU A 76 12.19 -1.61 -8.15
CA LEU A 76 12.58 -0.30 -7.60
C LEU A 76 13.41 -0.46 -6.31
N ARG A 77 13.03 -1.40 -5.44
CA ARG A 77 13.80 -1.72 -4.23
C ARG A 77 15.22 -2.22 -4.52
N LYS A 78 15.47 -2.85 -5.67
CA LYS A 78 16.81 -3.30 -6.07
C LYS A 78 17.67 -2.19 -6.66
N LYS A 79 17.09 -1.05 -7.03
CA LYS A 79 17.80 0.08 -7.65
C LYS A 79 18.32 1.11 -6.63
N GLY A 80 17.79 1.14 -5.42
CA GLY A 80 18.24 2.00 -4.32
C GLY A 80 19.01 1.20 -3.29
#